data_AF-A0A7S1H6D9-F1
#
_entry.id   AF-A0A7S1H6D9-F1
#
_cell.length_a   1.000
_cell.length_b   1.000
_cell.length_c   1.000
_cell.angle_alpha   90.00
_cell.angle_beta   90.00
_cell.angle_gamma   90.00
#
_symmetry.space_group_name_H-M   'P 1'
#
loop_
_entity.id
_entity.type
_entity.pdbx_description
1 polymer ?
#
loop_
_entity_poly.entity_id
_entity_poly.type
_entity_poly.pdbx_seq_one_letter_code
_entity_poly.pdbx_strand_id
1 'polypeptide(L)'
;KKVWVVHLSYLLKQGRHQEAHALLKRALTSLPSYKHIETMSKLAQLEFEFGSIERARTVFSGVLAKYPKRLDLLFVFVDKEIKAGEIDVARSHLRKTAENPSNKLQDKQMKKLFRKWMKIEEEHGSKEQQEEVKDVARSYVERRNE
;
A
#
# COMPACT_ATOMS: atom_id res chain seq x y z
N LYS A 1 -0.28 -21.48 -4.56
CA LYS A 1 0.12 -20.04 -4.57
C LYS A 1 0.77 -19.64 -5.90
N LYS A 2 1.93 -20.20 -6.29
CA LYS A 2 2.64 -19.82 -7.53
C LYS A 2 1.74 -19.95 -8.79
N VAL A 3 1.01 -21.07 -8.91
CA VAL A 3 0.07 -21.31 -10.03
C VAL A 3 -0.98 -20.20 -10.17
N TRP A 4 -1.61 -19.78 -9.06
CA TRP A 4 -2.59 -18.69 -9.08
C TRP A 4 -1.99 -17.37 -9.55
N VAL A 5 -0.79 -17.02 -9.06
CA VAL A 5 -0.11 -15.77 -9.46
C VAL A 5 0.27 -15.79 -10.94
N VAL A 6 0.74 -16.92 -11.46
CA VAL A 6 1.08 -17.08 -12.88
C VAL A 6 -0.18 -16.99 -13.75
N HIS A 7 -1.28 -17.59 -13.32
CA HIS A 7 -2.52 -17.52 -14.08
C HIS A 7 -3.12 -16.10 -14.02
N LEU A 8 -3.03 -15.41 -12.88
CA LEU A 8 -3.41 -14.00 -12.75
C LEU A 8 -2.56 -13.11 -13.68
N SER A 9 -1.24 -13.28 -13.71
CA SER A 9 -0.38 -12.49 -14.59
C SER A 9 -0.67 -12.75 -16.06
N TYR A 10 -0.98 -14.00 -16.44
CA TYR A 10 -1.40 -14.35 -17.79
C TYR A 10 -2.70 -13.65 -18.18
N LEU A 11 -3.73 -13.71 -17.32
CA LEU A 11 -5.02 -13.07 -17.60
C LEU A 11 -4.89 -11.54 -17.72
N LEU A 12 -4.09 -10.91 -16.85
CA LEU A 12 -3.86 -9.47 -16.90
C LEU A 12 -3.10 -9.05 -18.16
N LYS A 13 -2.09 -9.82 -18.59
CA LYS A 13 -1.39 -9.58 -19.86
C LYS A 13 -2.30 -9.68 -21.08
N GLN A 14 -3.38 -10.46 -21.00
CA GLN A 14 -4.39 -10.56 -22.05
C GLN A 14 -5.51 -9.50 -21.95
N GLY A 15 -5.43 -8.57 -20.99
CA GLY A 15 -6.49 -7.58 -20.74
C GLY A 15 -7.77 -8.19 -20.13
N ARG A 16 -7.73 -9.46 -19.70
CA ARG A 16 -8.88 -10.19 -19.14
C ARG A 16 -9.05 -9.91 -17.65
N HIS A 17 -9.20 -8.64 -17.30
CA HIS A 17 -9.16 -8.19 -15.91
C HIS A 17 -10.31 -8.73 -15.06
N GLN A 18 -11.53 -8.84 -15.60
CA GLN A 18 -12.68 -9.38 -14.85
C GLN A 18 -12.44 -10.83 -14.42
N GLU A 19 -11.83 -11.63 -15.31
CA GLU A 19 -11.48 -13.01 -15.02
C GLU A 19 -10.35 -13.11 -14.01
N ALA A 20 -9.37 -12.21 -14.06
CA ALA A 20 -8.34 -12.12 -13.03
C ALA A 20 -8.95 -11.85 -11.64
N HIS A 21 -9.95 -10.98 -11.52
CA HIS A 21 -10.66 -10.76 -10.25
C HIS A 21 -11.47 -11.97 -9.79
N ALA A 22 -12.20 -12.63 -10.70
CA ALA A 22 -12.93 -13.85 -10.38
C ALA A 22 -11.98 -14.96 -9.91
N LEU A 23 -10.82 -15.06 -10.57
CA LEU A 23 -9.76 -15.99 -10.21
C LEU A 23 -9.16 -15.65 -8.83
N LEU A 24 -8.98 -14.37 -8.50
CA LEU A 24 -8.54 -13.97 -7.16
C LEU A 24 -9.52 -14.43 -6.09
N LYS A 25 -10.82 -14.20 -6.29
CA LYS A 25 -11.86 -14.65 -5.34
C LYS A 25 -11.76 -16.16 -5.10
N ARG A 26 -11.62 -16.94 -6.18
CA ARG A 26 -11.39 -18.39 -6.10
C ARG A 26 -10.09 -18.75 -5.40
N ALA A 27 -9.00 -18.05 -5.69
CA ALA A 27 -7.72 -18.26 -5.03
C ALA A 27 -7.82 -18.01 -3.53
N LEU A 28 -8.55 -16.97 -3.10
CA LEU A 28 -8.77 -16.68 -1.68
C LEU A 28 -9.63 -17.74 -0.99
N THR A 29 -10.61 -18.34 -1.69
CA THR A 29 -11.38 -19.47 -1.12
C THR A 29 -10.54 -20.74 -0.99
N SER A 30 -9.58 -20.98 -1.90
CA SER A 30 -8.77 -22.21 -1.91
C SER A 30 -7.47 -22.10 -1.11
N LEU A 31 -6.97 -20.90 -0.86
CA LEU A 31 -5.72 -20.69 -0.13
C LEU A 31 -5.97 -20.52 1.37
N PRO A 32 -5.03 -20.95 2.22
CA PRO A 32 -5.03 -20.59 3.63
C PRO A 32 -4.92 -19.07 3.85
N SER A 33 -5.53 -18.57 4.93
CA SER A 33 -5.61 -17.14 5.28
C SER A 33 -4.24 -16.44 5.32
N TYR A 34 -3.19 -17.11 5.79
CA TYR A 34 -1.84 -16.52 5.84
C TYR A 34 -1.22 -16.25 4.45
N LYS A 35 -1.71 -16.91 3.39
CA LYS A 35 -1.28 -16.67 1.99
C LYS A 35 -2.14 -15.64 1.27
N HIS A 36 -3.28 -15.23 1.84
CA HIS A 36 -4.19 -14.27 1.21
C HIS A 36 -3.51 -12.93 0.97
N ILE A 37 -2.87 -12.39 2.01
CA ILE A 37 -2.19 -11.09 1.97
C ILE A 37 -1.13 -11.05 0.86
N GLU A 38 -0.29 -12.07 0.81
CA GLU A 38 0.79 -12.14 -0.16
C GLU A 38 0.27 -12.30 -1.60
N THR A 39 -0.81 -13.07 -1.78
CA THR A 39 -1.45 -13.25 -3.09
C THR A 39 -2.12 -11.96 -3.57
N MET A 40 -2.83 -11.25 -2.69
CA MET A 40 -3.46 -9.95 -3.00
C MET A 40 -2.42 -8.89 -3.32
N SER A 41 -1.34 -8.81 -2.53
CA SER A 41 -0.22 -7.88 -2.80
C SER A 41 0.39 -8.14 -4.18
N LYS A 42 0.62 -9.41 -4.53
CA LYS A 42 1.19 -9.74 -5.84
C LYS A 42 0.23 -9.44 -6.99
N LEU A 43 -1.07 -9.66 -6.80
CA LEU A 43 -2.07 -9.26 -7.80
C LEU A 43 -2.07 -7.74 -8.00
N ALA A 44 -2.13 -6.98 -6.92
CA ALA A 44 -2.18 -5.52 -7.04
C ALA A 44 -0.92 -4.97 -7.72
N GLN A 45 0.26 -5.55 -7.44
CA GLN A 45 1.48 -5.21 -8.18
C GLN A 45 1.40 -5.50 -9.69
N LEU A 46 0.71 -6.58 -10.08
CA LEU A 46 0.50 -6.93 -11.49
C LEU A 46 -0.55 -6.02 -12.15
N GLU A 47 -1.59 -5.61 -11.43
CA GLU A 47 -2.58 -4.63 -11.90
C GLU A 47 -1.93 -3.28 -12.19
N PHE A 48 -0.97 -2.84 -11.37
CA PHE A 48 -0.16 -1.65 -11.65
C PHE A 48 0.69 -1.76 -12.92
N GLU A 49 1.05 -2.97 -13.35
CA GLU A 49 2.01 -3.19 -14.43
C GLU A 49 1.32 -3.52 -15.76
N PHE A 50 0.22 -4.28 -15.73
CA PHE A 50 -0.47 -4.78 -16.93
C PHE A 50 -1.95 -4.41 -16.97
N GLY A 51 -2.48 -3.75 -15.94
CA GLY A 51 -3.92 -3.50 -15.80
C GLY A 51 -4.25 -2.07 -15.43
N SER A 52 -5.18 -1.93 -14.50
CA SER A 52 -5.72 -0.63 -14.10
C SER A 52 -5.18 -0.23 -12.73
N ILE A 53 -4.54 0.94 -12.68
CA ILE A 53 -4.05 1.56 -11.44
C ILE A 53 -5.18 1.72 -10.41
N GLU A 54 -6.38 2.12 -10.84
CA GLU A 54 -7.54 2.26 -9.94
C GLU A 54 -7.94 0.94 -9.26
N ARG A 55 -7.83 -0.18 -10.00
CA ARG A 55 -8.12 -1.50 -9.43
C ARG A 55 -7.03 -1.94 -8.48
N ALA A 56 -5.77 -1.67 -8.83
CA ALA A 56 -4.65 -1.92 -7.93
C ALA A 56 -4.80 -1.14 -6.61
N ARG A 57 -5.20 0.14 -6.69
CA ARG A 57 -5.54 1.00 -5.53
C ARG A 57 -6.65 0.38 -4.69
N THR A 58 -7.71 -0.08 -5.31
CA THR A 58 -8.84 -0.71 -4.61
C THR A 58 -8.39 -1.96 -3.84
N VAL A 59 -7.56 -2.81 -4.46
CA VAL A 59 -7.02 -4.01 -3.81
C VAL A 59 -6.09 -3.64 -2.65
N PHE A 60 -5.14 -2.73 -2.85
CA PHE A 60 -4.22 -2.30 -1.78
C PHE A 60 -4.94 -1.60 -0.63
N SER A 61 -5.87 -0.70 -0.92
CA SER A 61 -6.71 -0.02 0.07
C SER A 61 -7.50 -1.02 0.91
N GLY A 62 -8.16 -2.00 0.29
CA GLY A 62 -8.87 -3.05 1.01
C GLY A 62 -7.96 -3.91 1.90
N VAL A 63 -6.74 -4.22 1.43
CA VAL A 63 -5.75 -4.96 2.22
C VAL A 63 -5.24 -4.14 3.40
N LEU A 64 -4.94 -2.85 3.19
CA LEU A 64 -4.46 -1.95 4.25
C LEU A 64 -5.55 -1.63 5.28
N ALA A 65 -6.81 -1.51 4.86
CA ALA A 65 -7.94 -1.35 5.76
C ALA A 65 -8.10 -2.56 6.70
N LYS A 66 -7.90 -3.77 6.16
CA LYS A 66 -7.98 -5.02 6.94
C LYS A 66 -6.72 -5.29 7.77
N TYR A 67 -5.55 -4.89 7.27
CA TYR A 67 -4.25 -5.15 7.88
C TYR A 67 -3.40 -3.88 8.02
N PRO A 68 -3.84 -2.90 8.83
CA PRO A 68 -3.20 -1.58 8.91
C PRO A 68 -1.79 -1.63 9.52
N LYS A 69 -1.46 -2.70 10.27
CA LYS A 69 -0.13 -2.91 10.88
C LYS A 69 0.95 -3.33 9.87
N ARG A 70 0.59 -3.70 8.64
CA ARG A 70 1.51 -4.19 7.60
C ARG A 70 2.09 -3.05 6.78
N LEU A 71 3.00 -2.28 7.40
CA LEU A 71 3.71 -1.18 6.74
C LEU A 71 4.55 -1.63 5.54
N ASP A 72 4.98 -2.89 5.52
CA ASP A 72 5.65 -3.51 4.38
C ASP A 72 4.81 -3.40 3.09
N LEU A 73 3.49 -3.62 3.20
CA LEU A 73 2.57 -3.50 2.06
C LEU A 73 2.31 -2.05 1.69
N LEU A 74 2.22 -1.17 2.69
CA LEU A 74 2.06 0.26 2.46
C LEU A 74 3.24 0.82 1.68
N PHE A 75 4.47 0.45 2.03
CA PHE A 75 5.65 0.94 1.30
C PHE A 75 5.68 0.46 -0.14
N VAL A 76 5.32 -0.81 -0.40
CA VAL A 76 5.20 -1.32 -1.77
C VAL A 76 4.12 -0.55 -2.55
N PHE A 77 2.99 -0.26 -1.92
CA PHE A 77 1.90 0.48 -2.54
C PHE A 77 2.32 1.91 -2.89
N VAL A 78 2.92 2.62 -1.94
CA VAL A 78 3.44 3.98 -2.12
C VAL A 78 4.51 4.03 -3.21
N ASP A 79 5.44 3.07 -3.23
CA ASP A 79 6.46 2.99 -4.29
C ASP A 79 5.85 2.75 -5.68
N LYS A 80 4.72 2.03 -5.76
CA LYS A 80 3.98 1.82 -7.02
C LYS A 80 3.21 3.07 -7.44
N GLU A 81 2.60 3.80 -6.51
CA GLU A 81 1.92 5.08 -6.77
C GLU A 81 2.90 6.15 -7.28
N ILE A 82 4.07 6.28 -6.65
CA ILE A 82 5.11 7.22 -7.10
C ILE A 82 5.57 6.87 -8.51
N LYS A 83 5.78 5.58 -8.82
CA LYS A 83 6.11 5.13 -10.17
C LYS A 83 5.01 5.38 -11.20
N ALA A 84 3.75 5.44 -10.74
CA ALA A 84 2.62 5.80 -11.58
C ALA A 84 2.48 7.33 -11.77
N GLY A 85 3.32 8.13 -11.11
CA GLY A 85 3.26 9.61 -11.15
C GLY A 85 2.32 10.22 -10.12
N GLU A 86 1.71 9.41 -9.26
CA GLU A 86 0.58 9.79 -8.41
C GLU A 86 1.04 10.01 -6.96
N ILE A 87 1.95 10.96 -6.80
CA ILE A 87 2.64 11.22 -5.53
C ILE A 87 1.65 11.70 -4.46
N ASP A 88 0.68 12.53 -4.82
CA ASP A 88 -0.33 13.05 -3.87
C ASP A 88 -1.20 11.94 -3.27
N VAL A 89 -1.49 10.91 -4.05
CA VAL A 89 -2.19 9.72 -3.56
C VAL A 89 -1.30 8.96 -2.58
N ALA A 90 -0.02 8.78 -2.90
CA ALA A 90 0.96 8.19 -1.98
C ALA A 90 1.04 8.96 -0.65
N ARG A 91 1.12 10.29 -0.68
CA ARG A 91 1.12 11.18 0.49
C ARG A 91 -0.13 10.99 1.34
N SER A 92 -1.30 11.02 0.72
CA SER A 92 -2.58 10.84 1.41
C SER A 92 -2.62 9.53 2.19
N HIS A 93 -2.09 8.44 1.63
CA HIS A 93 -2.05 7.14 2.30
C HIS A 93 -1.04 7.09 3.46
N LEU A 94 0.14 7.73 3.32
CA LEU A 94 1.12 7.85 4.39
C LEU A 94 0.55 8.65 5.56
N ARG A 95 -0.07 9.80 5.27
CA ARG A 95 -0.73 10.67 6.25
C ARG A 95 -1.86 9.94 6.98
N LYS A 96 -2.79 9.32 6.25
CA LYS A 96 -3.87 8.51 6.83
C LYS A 96 -3.33 7.40 7.73
N THR A 97 -2.23 6.76 7.34
CA THR A 97 -1.62 5.70 8.17
C THR A 97 -1.02 6.25 9.45
N ALA A 98 -0.37 7.43 9.39
CA ALA A 98 0.23 8.08 10.55
C ALA A 98 -0.82 8.64 11.52
N GLU A 99 -1.92 9.18 11.00
CA GLU A 99 -3.02 9.75 11.79
C GLU A 99 -3.97 8.70 12.36
N ASN A 100 -4.04 7.50 11.77
CA ASN A 100 -4.99 6.47 12.19
C ASN A 100 -4.69 5.95 13.61
N PRO A 101 -5.52 6.29 14.62
CA PRO A 101 -5.28 5.93 16.03
C PRO A 101 -5.45 4.43 16.28
N SER A 102 -6.21 3.73 15.42
CA SER A 102 -6.37 2.27 15.52
C SER A 102 -5.08 1.52 15.19
N ASN A 103 -4.12 2.20 14.56
CA ASN A 103 -2.82 1.66 14.26
C ASN A 103 -1.89 1.90 15.46
N LYS A 104 -1.98 1.04 16.48
CA LYS A 104 -0.96 0.92 17.55
C LYS A 104 0.36 0.39 16.94
N LEU A 105 0.99 1.21 16.11
CA LEU A 105 2.28 0.96 15.49
C LEU A 105 3.37 1.15 16.53
N GLN A 106 4.37 0.27 16.51
CA GLN A 106 5.54 0.43 17.39
C GLN A 106 6.35 1.66 16.97
N ASP A 107 7.11 2.27 17.89
CA ASP A 107 7.97 3.43 17.58
C ASP A 107 8.91 3.15 16.41
N LYS A 108 9.43 1.92 16.33
CA LYS A 108 10.28 1.47 15.22
C LYS A 108 9.56 1.52 13.88
N GLN A 109 8.26 1.20 13.86
CA GLN A 109 7.44 1.20 12.66
C GLN A 109 7.09 2.64 12.24
N MET A 110 6.72 3.50 13.19
CA MET A 110 6.46 4.92 12.91
C MET A 110 7.71 5.65 12.43
N LYS A 111 8.87 5.41 13.06
CA LYS A 111 10.15 5.93 12.57
C LYS A 111 10.45 5.50 11.13
N LYS A 112 10.13 4.26 10.75
CA LYS A 112 10.27 3.79 9.35
C LYS A 112 9.30 4.50 8.41
N LEU A 113 8.05 4.70 8.83
CA LEU A 113 7.04 5.42 8.06
C LEU A 113 7.49 6.85 7.78
N PHE A 114 7.83 7.62 8.81
CA PHE A 114 8.28 9.00 8.67
C PHE A 114 9.58 9.13 7.89
N ARG A 115 10.54 8.21 8.07
CA ARG A 115 11.76 8.19 7.23
C ARG A 115 11.45 7.96 5.76
N LYS A 116 10.53 7.05 5.43
CA LYS A 116 10.13 6.79 4.05
C LYS A 116 9.39 8.00 3.48
N TRP A 117 8.47 8.59 4.25
CA TRP A 117 7.72 9.78 3.83
C TRP A 117 8.65 10.97 3.57
N MET A 118 9.56 11.27 4.49
CA MET A 118 10.54 12.34 4.33
C MET A 118 11.38 12.15 3.05
N LYS A 119 11.87 10.94 2.78
CA LYS A 119 12.63 10.66 1.55
C LYS A 119 11.83 10.93 0.28
N ILE A 120 10.54 10.62 0.29
CA ILE A 120 9.65 10.88 -0.86
C ILE A 120 9.51 12.38 -1.08
N GLU A 121 9.34 13.16 0.01
CA GLU A 121 9.27 14.62 -0.08
C GLU A 121 10.61 15.29 -0.42
N GLU A 122 11.74 14.65 -0.09
CA GLU A 122 13.07 15.12 -0.51
C GLU A 122 13.30 14.90 -2.02
N GLU A 123 12.80 13.79 -2.57
CA GLU A 123 12.96 13.46 -4.00
C GLU A 123 11.92 14.13 -4.90
N HIS A 124 10.67 14.27 -4.42
CA HIS A 124 9.53 14.68 -5.26
C HIS A 124 8.70 15.83 -4.68
N GLY A 125 9.03 16.32 -3.49
CA GLY A 125 8.23 17.30 -2.76
C GLY A 125 8.85 18.68 -2.64
N SER A 126 8.09 19.58 -2.01
CA SER A 126 8.51 20.94 -1.67
C SER A 126 8.98 21.03 -0.20
N LYS A 127 9.64 22.13 0.15
CA LYS A 127 10.04 22.41 1.54
C LYS A 127 8.83 22.45 2.50
N GLU A 128 7.67 22.89 2.03
CA GLU A 128 6.43 22.94 2.80
C GLU A 128 5.93 21.54 3.15
N GLN A 129 5.99 20.60 2.21
CA GLN A 129 5.56 19.23 2.43
C GLN A 129 6.50 18.50 3.40
N GLN A 130 7.80 18.80 3.34
CA GLN A 130 8.77 18.31 4.31
C GLN A 130 8.50 18.85 5.73
N GLU A 131 8.04 20.09 5.85
CA GLU A 131 7.61 20.69 7.12
C GLU A 131 6.37 19.97 7.66
N GLU A 132 5.37 19.72 6.81
CA GLU A 132 4.15 18.99 7.17
C GLU A 132 4.47 17.59 7.74
N VAL A 133 5.42 16.85 7.13
CA VAL A 133 5.87 15.54 7.64
C VAL A 133 6.45 15.66 9.05
N LYS A 134 7.22 16.71 9.34
CA LYS A 134 7.81 16.96 10.66
C LYS A 134 6.74 17.32 11.68
N ASP A 135 5.75 18.11 11.29
CA ASP A 135 4.65 18.52 12.18
C ASP A 135 3.73 17.35 12.51
N VAL A 136 3.39 16.52 11.52
CA VAL A 136 2.65 15.27 11.75
C VAL A 136 3.45 14.33 12.64
N ALA A 137 4.77 14.22 12.45
CA ALA A 137 5.62 13.41 13.32
C ALA A 137 5.66 13.93 14.77
N ARG A 138 5.78 15.24 14.98
CA ARG A 138 5.72 15.87 16.31
C ARG A 138 4.38 15.61 16.99
N SER A 139 3.27 15.92 16.30
CA SER A 139 1.91 15.72 16.83
C SER A 139 1.62 14.26 17.18
N TYR A 140 2.25 13.31 16.47
CA TYR A 140 2.12 11.89 16.76
C TYR A 140 2.87 11.50 18.05
N VAL A 141 4.08 12.04 18.25
CA VAL A 141 4.87 11.77 19.47
C VAL A 141 4.19 12.38 20.70
N GLU A 142 3.64 13.58 20.57
CA GLU A 142 2.87 14.24 21.64
C GLU A 142 1.64 13.43 22.04
N ARG A 143 0.78 13.05 21.08
CA ARG A 143 -0.41 12.21 21.32
C ARG A 143 -0.12 10.82 21.90
N ARG A 144 1.12 10.36 21.82
CA ARG A 144 1.55 9.06 22.35
C ARG A 144 2.14 9.18 23.77
N ASN A 145 2.62 10.38 24.14
CA ASN A 145 3.17 10.66 25.46
C ASN A 145 2.11 11.15 26.46
N GLU A 146 0.95 11.61 25.99
CA GLU A 146 -0.29 11.76 26.79
C GLU A 146 -1.00 10.42 27.01
#